data_AF-A0A969GNG2-F1
#
_entry.id   AF-A0A969GNG2-F1
#
_cell.length_a   1.000
_cell.length_b   1.000
_cell.length_c   1.000
_cell.angle_alpha   90.00
_cell.angle_beta   90.00
_cell.angle_gamma   90.00
#
_symmetry.space_group_name_H-M   'P 1'
#
loop_
_entity.id
_entity.type
_entity.pdbx_description
1 polymer ?
#
loop_
_entity_poly.entity_id
_entity_poly.type
_entity_poly.pdbx_seq_one_letter_code
_entity_poly.pdbx_strand_id
1 'polypeptide(L)'
;MWAGVWAQEWLRGCARGGALVRRGWRAGPCGLDAQRRNARRLFSTTDPPCLRGALDEKGRIAAIEHHQASGNVAAEFLPKFLMAVMGADFAAYRGAPISYAVPNRETVAWRTALPVRTGWWRGLGLLANTFAVESFMDELAHAAGADPLQFRLDHLSDDKDGRRTRAVLEAVGELSGWQETPAAGRARGIAMCTDVGTIVAQVAEISLDQASGQIIVHNVAAAMDCGLTVNPDAPAPRSRAM
;
A
#
# COMPACT_ATOMS: atom_id res chain seq x y z
N MET A 1 22.91 8.14 -6.78
CA MET A 1 22.87 9.59 -7.10
C MET A 1 21.43 10.16 -7.21
N TRP A 2 20.39 9.49 -6.69
CA TRP A 2 18.98 9.90 -6.90
C TRP A 2 18.18 10.15 -5.60
N ALA A 3 18.81 10.09 -4.42
CA ALA A 3 18.11 10.16 -3.13
C ALA A 3 17.78 11.60 -2.67
N GLY A 4 18.38 12.63 -3.26
CA GLY A 4 18.33 14.01 -2.74
C GLY A 4 17.52 15.03 -3.56
N VAL A 5 17.00 14.68 -4.73
CA VAL A 5 16.39 15.66 -5.66
C VAL A 5 15.00 16.10 -5.19
N TRP A 6 14.19 15.17 -4.66
CA TRP A 6 12.77 15.41 -4.40
C TRP A 6 12.49 16.28 -3.16
N ALA A 7 13.35 16.24 -2.15
CA ALA A 7 13.21 17.11 -0.97
C ALA A 7 13.58 18.58 -1.28
N GLN A 8 14.51 18.81 -2.23
CA GLN A 8 14.96 20.16 -2.56
C GLN A 8 14.01 20.91 -3.50
N GLU A 9 13.32 20.23 -4.42
CA GLU A 9 12.37 20.89 -5.33
C GLU A 9 11.11 21.39 -4.60
N TRP A 10 10.67 20.67 -3.56
CA TRP A 10 9.54 21.08 -2.73
C TRP A 10 9.83 22.36 -1.93
N LEU A 11 11.04 22.48 -1.37
CA LEU A 11 11.48 23.70 -0.66
C LEU A 11 11.59 24.93 -1.58
N ARG A 12 11.93 24.72 -2.86
CA ARG A 12 11.99 25.80 -3.87
C ARG A 12 10.60 26.32 -4.25
N GLY A 13 9.57 25.48 -4.19
CA GLY A 13 8.17 25.86 -4.41
C GLY A 13 7.59 26.74 -3.29
N CYS A 14 8.00 26.51 -2.05
CA CYS A 14 7.56 27.31 -0.89
C CYS A 14 8.23 28.69 -0.78
N ALA A 15 9.37 28.92 -1.43
CA ALA A 15 10.16 30.14 -1.26
C ALA A 15 9.73 31.34 -2.15
N ARG A 16 8.73 31.17 -3.02
CA ARG A 16 8.26 32.24 -3.93
C ARG A 16 6.83 32.66 -3.60
N GLY A 17 6.67 33.45 -2.55
CA GLY A 17 5.40 34.07 -2.18
C GLY A 17 5.60 35.15 -1.13
N GLY A 18 6.12 36.30 -1.54
CA GLY A 18 6.32 37.47 -0.68
C GLY A 18 5.00 38.18 -0.32
N ALA A 19 4.93 38.61 0.94
CA ALA A 19 4.15 39.72 1.52
C ALA A 19 2.66 39.91 1.14
N LEU A 20 1.74 39.81 2.12
CA LEU A 20 1.13 40.97 2.82
C LEU A 20 0.01 40.56 3.84
N VAL A 21 0.20 41.00 5.09
CA VAL A 21 -0.77 41.47 6.12
C VAL A 21 -1.83 40.54 6.78
N ARG A 22 -1.47 40.18 8.04
CA ARG A 22 -2.19 40.03 9.33
C ARG A 22 -3.73 40.23 9.42
N ARG A 23 -4.39 39.29 10.14
CA ARG A 23 -5.10 39.54 11.42
C ARG A 23 -5.44 38.23 12.19
N GLY A 24 -5.04 38.17 13.47
CA GLY A 24 -5.75 37.45 14.54
C GLY A 24 -5.37 36.00 14.85
N TRP A 25 -4.22 35.78 15.52
CA TRP A 25 -3.95 34.54 16.27
C TRP A 25 -4.51 34.65 17.70
N ARG A 26 -5.34 33.69 18.13
CA ARG A 26 -5.39 33.24 19.53
C ARG A 26 -4.85 31.81 19.58
N ALA A 27 -3.97 31.57 20.54
CA ALA A 27 -3.15 30.37 20.65
C ALA A 27 -3.85 29.23 21.43
N GLY A 28 -3.55 27.99 21.01
CA GLY A 28 -3.63 26.76 21.82
C GLY A 28 -4.38 25.60 21.15
N PRO A 29 -4.05 24.33 21.44
CA PRO A 29 -2.74 23.70 21.64
C PRO A 29 -2.26 22.97 20.36
N CYS A 30 -0.95 22.78 20.27
CA CYS A 30 -0.30 21.89 19.30
C CYS A 30 -0.74 20.44 19.55
N GLY A 31 -1.09 19.69 18.50
CA GLY A 31 -1.25 18.24 18.59
C GLY A 31 -2.26 17.66 17.60
N LEU A 32 -1.75 16.90 16.63
CA LEU A 32 -2.33 15.72 15.94
C LEU A 32 -3.77 15.75 15.35
N ASP A 33 -4.58 16.77 15.60
CA ASP A 33 -6.01 16.78 15.28
C ASP A 33 -6.28 17.38 13.88
N ALA A 34 -5.28 18.02 13.27
CA ALA A 34 -5.32 18.53 11.90
C ALA A 34 -5.21 17.41 10.84
N GLN A 35 -4.56 16.28 11.15
CA GLN A 35 -4.48 15.15 10.23
C GLN A 35 -5.80 14.36 10.16
N ARG A 36 -6.56 14.24 11.28
CA ARG A 36 -7.85 13.55 11.27
C ARG A 36 -8.96 14.32 10.55
N ARG A 37 -8.94 15.66 10.56
CA ARG A 37 -9.96 16.48 9.89
C ARG A 37 -9.74 16.68 8.39
N ASN A 38 -8.50 16.68 7.92
CA ASN A 38 -8.21 16.81 6.48
C ASN A 38 -8.41 15.51 5.69
N ALA A 39 -8.31 14.34 6.32
CA ALA A 39 -8.52 13.06 5.65
C ALA A 39 -9.98 12.82 5.21
N ARG A 40 -10.97 13.45 5.89
CA ARG A 40 -12.40 13.28 5.56
C ARG A 40 -12.90 14.18 4.43
N ARG A 41 -12.10 15.11 3.90
CA ARG A 41 -12.55 16.09 2.87
C ARG A 41 -11.79 16.02 1.54
N LEU A 42 -10.82 15.11 1.39
CA LEU A 42 -10.00 15.01 0.17
C LEU A 42 -10.39 13.86 -0.78
N PHE A 43 -11.39 13.05 -0.42
CA PHE A 43 -11.87 11.96 -1.26
C PHE A 43 -13.38 12.09 -1.47
N SER A 44 -13.78 12.98 -2.39
CA SER A 44 -15.13 12.98 -2.92
C SER A 44 -15.04 13.16 -4.43
N THR A 45 -15.02 12.03 -5.13
CA THR A 45 -15.46 11.89 -6.52
C THR A 45 -16.05 10.48 -6.69
N THR A 46 -17.37 10.40 -6.60
CA THR A 46 -18.29 9.58 -7.43
C THR A 46 -18.01 8.09 -7.72
N ASP A 47 -17.28 7.40 -6.85
CA ASP A 47 -17.55 6.06 -6.29
C ASP A 47 -16.30 5.71 -5.44
N PRO A 48 -16.45 5.20 -4.19
CA PRO A 48 -15.28 4.78 -3.41
C PRO A 48 -14.53 3.69 -4.18
N PRO A 49 -13.20 3.56 -4.03
CA PRO A 49 -12.50 2.40 -4.56
C PRO A 49 -13.21 1.14 -4.06
N CYS A 50 -13.80 0.40 -4.99
CA CYS A 50 -14.72 -0.68 -4.68
C CYS A 50 -13.97 -1.96 -4.91
N LEU A 51 -13.68 -2.66 -3.82
CA LEU A 51 -13.25 -4.05 -3.85
C LEU A 51 -14.46 -4.93 -3.57
N ARG A 52 -14.70 -5.88 -4.46
CA ARG A 52 -15.76 -6.88 -4.33
C ARG A 52 -15.15 -8.23 -4.57
N GLY A 53 -15.62 -9.23 -3.85
CA GLY A 53 -15.08 -10.58 -3.93
C GLY A 53 -16.16 -11.59 -3.60
N ALA A 54 -16.05 -12.76 -4.23
CA ALA A 54 -16.89 -13.90 -3.93
C ALA A 54 -16.00 -15.08 -3.53
N LEU A 55 -16.40 -15.77 -2.46
CA LEU A 55 -15.78 -17.01 -2.02
C LEU A 55 -16.60 -18.20 -2.55
N ASP A 56 -15.91 -19.29 -2.89
CA ASP A 56 -16.55 -20.57 -3.19
C ASP A 56 -16.87 -21.37 -1.90
N GLU A 57 -17.50 -22.53 -2.05
CA GLU A 57 -17.85 -23.42 -0.94
C GLU A 57 -16.64 -23.93 -0.14
N LYS A 58 -15.44 -23.86 -0.72
CA LYS A 58 -14.17 -24.27 -0.09
C LYS A 58 -13.44 -23.09 0.54
N GLY A 59 -14.03 -21.89 0.56
CA GLY A 59 -13.41 -20.69 1.08
C GLY A 59 -12.31 -20.11 0.19
N ARG A 60 -12.25 -20.48 -1.09
CA ARG A 60 -11.31 -19.95 -2.10
C ARG A 60 -11.93 -18.76 -2.81
N ILE A 61 -11.12 -17.82 -3.29
CA ILE A 61 -11.61 -16.68 -4.06
C ILE A 61 -12.05 -17.16 -5.44
N ALA A 62 -13.36 -17.10 -5.71
CA ALA A 62 -13.95 -17.44 -7.00
C ALA A 62 -13.86 -16.24 -7.97
N ALA A 63 -14.11 -15.04 -7.45
CA ALA A 63 -14.05 -13.80 -8.22
C ALA A 63 -13.59 -12.62 -7.36
N ILE A 64 -12.89 -11.67 -7.98
CA ILE A 64 -12.49 -10.42 -7.34
C ILE A 64 -12.48 -9.25 -8.35
N GLU A 65 -13.02 -8.11 -7.92
CA GLU A 65 -13.16 -6.90 -8.72
C GLU A 65 -12.53 -5.75 -7.95
N HIS A 66 -11.63 -5.00 -8.59
CA HIS A 66 -11.00 -3.81 -8.01
C HIS A 66 -11.24 -2.60 -8.90
N HIS A 67 -12.12 -1.71 -8.47
CA HIS A 67 -12.36 -0.42 -9.12
C HIS A 67 -11.57 0.66 -8.38
N GLN A 68 -10.60 1.26 -9.06
CA GLN A 68 -9.85 2.40 -8.52
C GLN A 68 -10.18 3.66 -9.32
N ALA A 69 -10.20 4.79 -8.63
CA ALA A 69 -10.34 6.10 -9.23
C ALA A 69 -9.20 7.00 -8.74
N SER A 70 -8.50 7.65 -9.67
CA SER A 70 -7.35 8.48 -9.33
C SER A 70 -7.14 9.64 -10.30
N GLY A 71 -6.45 10.67 -9.80
CA GLY A 71 -5.98 11.81 -10.57
C GLY A 71 -4.84 11.47 -11.54
N ASN A 72 -4.36 12.50 -12.23
CA ASN A 72 -3.23 12.39 -13.14
C ASN A 72 -1.91 12.34 -12.38
N VAL A 73 -1.25 11.20 -12.31
CA VAL A 73 0.04 11.03 -11.62
C VAL A 73 1.20 11.21 -12.59
N ALA A 74 1.17 10.54 -13.75
CA ALA A 74 2.15 10.72 -14.83
C ALA A 74 1.61 11.59 -15.98
N ALA A 75 0.28 11.67 -16.13
CA ALA A 75 -0.35 12.38 -17.25
C ALA A 75 0.01 13.87 -17.35
N GLU A 76 0.34 14.56 -16.25
CA GLU A 76 0.79 15.96 -16.29
C GLU A 76 2.21 16.13 -16.85
N PHE A 77 3.03 15.09 -16.83
CA PHE A 77 4.44 15.12 -17.21
C PHE A 77 4.71 14.54 -18.61
N LEU A 78 3.71 13.92 -19.23
CA LEU A 78 3.83 13.26 -20.53
C LEU A 78 3.13 14.06 -21.63
N PRO A 79 3.63 14.03 -22.88
CA PRO A 79 2.92 14.62 -24.01
C PRO A 79 1.50 14.05 -24.11
N LYS A 80 0.50 14.91 -24.33
CA LYS A 80 -0.93 14.52 -24.36
C LYS A 80 -1.23 13.39 -25.34
N PHE A 81 -0.54 13.35 -26.49
CA PHE A 81 -0.71 12.29 -27.49
C PHE A 81 -0.28 10.92 -26.94
N LEU A 82 0.75 10.86 -26.09
CA LEU A 82 1.25 9.63 -25.50
C LEU A 82 0.26 9.08 -24.46
N MET A 83 -0.38 9.96 -23.69
CA MET A 83 -1.45 9.57 -22.76
C MET A 83 -2.72 9.08 -23.49
N ALA A 84 -3.03 9.65 -24.66
CA ALA A 84 -4.13 9.19 -25.49
C ALA A 84 -3.87 7.79 -26.07
N VAL A 85 -2.61 7.46 -26.38
CA VAL A 85 -2.20 6.13 -26.84
C VAL A 85 -2.12 5.11 -25.70
N MET A 86 -1.64 5.51 -24.51
CA MET A 86 -1.52 4.60 -23.36
C MET A 86 -2.87 4.31 -22.67
N GLY A 87 -3.90 5.15 -22.87
CA GLY A 87 -5.26 4.95 -22.36
C GLY A 87 -5.43 5.18 -20.85
N ALA A 88 -4.56 4.59 -20.03
CA ALA A 88 -4.55 4.70 -18.57
C ALA A 88 -3.24 5.33 -18.06
N ASP A 89 -3.33 6.04 -16.93
CA ASP A 89 -2.14 6.56 -16.24
C ASP A 89 -1.44 5.40 -15.51
N PHE A 90 -0.36 4.90 -16.09
CA PHE A 90 0.40 3.76 -15.55
C PHE A 90 0.91 4.01 -14.12
N ALA A 91 1.15 5.28 -13.75
CA ALA A 91 1.63 5.62 -12.43
C ALA A 91 0.50 5.53 -11.40
N ALA A 92 -0.72 5.92 -11.77
CA ALA A 92 -1.90 5.81 -10.92
C ALA A 92 -2.41 4.36 -10.79
N TYR A 93 -2.37 3.60 -11.88
CA TYR A 93 -2.85 2.20 -11.93
C TYR A 93 -1.88 1.19 -11.30
N ARG A 94 -0.65 1.60 -11.00
CA ARG A 94 0.38 0.73 -10.43
C ARG A 94 -0.11 0.08 -9.13
N GLY A 95 0.03 -1.24 -9.00
CA GLY A 95 -0.45 -2.00 -7.84
C GLY A 95 -1.96 -2.25 -7.79
N ALA A 96 -2.74 -1.72 -8.73
CA ALA A 96 -4.16 -2.06 -8.84
C ALA A 96 -4.44 -3.48 -9.38
N PRO A 97 -3.67 -4.03 -10.36
CA PRO A 97 -3.86 -5.40 -10.79
C PRO A 97 -3.71 -6.38 -9.63
N ILE A 98 -4.58 -7.38 -9.58
CA ILE A 98 -4.58 -8.37 -8.51
C ILE A 98 -3.54 -9.45 -8.81
N SER A 99 -2.50 -9.49 -7.97
CA SER A 99 -1.33 -10.38 -8.10
C SER A 99 -1.64 -11.84 -7.74
N TYR A 100 -2.75 -12.12 -7.06
CA TYR A 100 -3.16 -13.47 -6.68
C TYR A 100 -3.74 -14.25 -7.86
N ALA A 101 -3.57 -15.57 -7.84
CA ALA A 101 -4.14 -16.50 -8.79
C ALA A 101 -5.64 -16.71 -8.51
N VAL A 102 -6.45 -15.76 -8.97
CA VAL A 102 -7.92 -15.83 -8.92
C VAL A 102 -8.47 -16.11 -10.33
N PRO A 103 -9.39 -17.08 -10.49
CA PRO A 103 -9.92 -17.46 -11.81
C PRO A 103 -10.63 -16.31 -12.53
N ASN A 104 -11.47 -15.56 -11.81
CA ASN A 104 -12.22 -14.44 -12.35
C ASN A 104 -11.74 -13.16 -11.67
N ARG A 105 -11.03 -12.30 -12.40
CA ARG A 105 -10.55 -11.03 -11.85
C ARG A 105 -10.76 -9.89 -12.82
N GLU A 106 -11.17 -8.76 -12.28
CA GLU A 106 -11.33 -7.52 -13.01
C GLU A 106 -10.65 -6.37 -12.26
N THR A 107 -9.99 -5.49 -13.00
CA THR A 107 -9.43 -4.27 -12.43
C THR A 107 -9.75 -3.11 -13.37
N VAL A 108 -10.50 -2.13 -12.87
CA VAL A 108 -10.92 -0.96 -13.64
C VAL A 108 -10.28 0.29 -13.05
N ALA A 109 -9.69 1.09 -13.93
CA ALA A 109 -8.97 2.31 -13.61
C ALA A 109 -9.70 3.53 -14.16
N TRP A 110 -10.36 4.28 -13.29
CA TRP A 110 -11.02 5.53 -13.65
C TRP A 110 -10.05 6.70 -13.50
N ARG A 111 -9.86 7.45 -14.58
CA ARG A 111 -9.07 8.68 -14.54
C ARG A 111 -9.98 9.86 -14.25
N THR A 112 -9.75 10.51 -13.12
CA THR A 112 -10.60 11.59 -12.62
C THR A 112 -9.83 12.91 -12.61
N ALA A 113 -10.48 13.99 -13.06
CA ALA A 113 -9.88 15.32 -12.92
C ALA A 113 -10.02 15.79 -11.47
N LEU A 114 -8.90 16.08 -10.80
CA LEU A 114 -8.90 16.59 -9.43
C LEU A 114 -8.72 18.12 -9.41
N PRO A 115 -9.29 18.83 -8.42
CA PRO A 115 -9.14 20.28 -8.29
C PRO A 115 -7.75 20.69 -7.78
N VAL A 116 -6.90 19.72 -7.43
CA VAL A 116 -5.52 19.90 -6.98
C VAL A 116 -4.59 19.14 -7.90
N ARG A 117 -3.39 19.68 -8.11
CA ARG A 117 -2.34 19.00 -8.86
C ARG A 117 -1.85 17.77 -8.10
N THR A 118 -1.76 16.67 -8.82
CA THR A 118 -1.17 15.41 -8.34
C THR A 118 0.21 15.23 -8.95
N GLY A 119 1.04 14.40 -8.32
CA GLY A 119 2.42 14.18 -8.75
C GLY A 119 2.99 12.92 -8.14
N TRP A 120 4.30 12.73 -8.32
CA TRP A 120 4.94 11.48 -7.95
C TRP A 120 5.22 11.44 -6.45
N TRP A 121 4.67 10.44 -5.79
CA TRP A 121 5.01 10.07 -4.42
C TRP A 121 5.67 8.68 -4.42
N ARG A 122 6.35 8.31 -3.33
CA ARG A 122 7.02 7.00 -3.24
C ARG A 122 6.01 5.87 -3.45
N GLY A 123 6.25 5.05 -4.47
CA GLY A 123 5.37 3.96 -4.89
C GLY A 123 4.27 4.37 -5.90
N LEU A 124 4.14 5.66 -6.25
CA LEU A 124 3.07 6.16 -7.13
C LEU A 124 1.70 5.65 -6.63
N GLY A 125 0.88 5.01 -7.48
CA GLY A 125 -0.38 4.38 -7.09
C GLY A 125 -0.25 3.11 -6.25
N LEU A 126 0.93 2.47 -6.21
CA LEU A 126 1.15 1.19 -5.54
C LEU A 126 0.75 1.24 -4.07
N LEU A 127 1.10 2.30 -3.35
CA LEU A 127 0.85 2.38 -1.90
C LEU A 127 -0.65 2.27 -1.58
N ALA A 128 -1.48 3.07 -2.27
CA ALA A 128 -2.91 3.12 -2.00
C ALA A 128 -3.60 1.84 -2.50
N ASN A 129 -3.22 1.35 -3.68
CA ASN A 129 -3.82 0.16 -4.26
C ASN A 129 -3.45 -1.10 -3.48
N THR A 130 -2.18 -1.26 -3.10
CA THR A 130 -1.73 -2.39 -2.25
C THR A 130 -2.44 -2.36 -0.90
N PHE A 131 -2.57 -1.19 -0.27
CA PHE A 131 -3.29 -1.10 1.00
C PHE A 131 -4.73 -1.60 0.85
N ALA A 132 -5.45 -1.12 -0.17
CA ALA A 132 -6.81 -1.54 -0.42
C ALA A 132 -6.91 -3.05 -0.68
N VAL A 133 -6.10 -3.57 -1.60
CA VAL A 133 -6.11 -5.00 -1.97
C VAL A 133 -5.74 -5.89 -0.79
N GLU A 134 -4.68 -5.56 -0.04
CA GLU A 134 -4.23 -6.39 1.08
C GLU A 134 -5.17 -6.32 2.29
N SER A 135 -5.80 -5.17 2.56
CA SER A 135 -6.87 -5.11 3.56
C SER A 135 -8.06 -5.97 3.15
N PHE A 136 -8.45 -5.96 1.87
CA PHE A 136 -9.55 -6.78 1.39
C PHE A 136 -9.20 -8.29 1.39
N MET A 137 -7.94 -8.64 1.14
CA MET A 137 -7.47 -10.02 1.29
C MET A 137 -7.62 -10.53 2.73
N ASP A 138 -7.35 -9.69 3.73
CA ASP A 138 -7.57 -10.04 5.14
C ASP A 138 -9.06 -10.18 5.46
N GLU A 139 -9.93 -9.32 4.90
CA GLU A 139 -11.39 -9.46 5.04
C GLU A 139 -11.90 -10.76 4.42
N LEU A 140 -11.40 -11.13 3.24
CA LEU A 140 -11.76 -12.40 2.58
C LEU A 140 -11.25 -13.61 3.37
N ALA A 141 -10.02 -13.56 3.90
CA ALA A 141 -9.49 -14.61 4.76
C ALA A 141 -10.35 -14.77 6.03
N HIS A 142 -10.72 -13.66 6.65
CA HIS A 142 -11.59 -13.67 7.82
C HIS A 142 -12.97 -14.25 7.52
N ALA A 143 -13.59 -13.86 6.40
CA ALA A 143 -14.88 -14.38 5.95
C ALA A 143 -14.82 -15.89 5.60
N ALA A 144 -13.69 -16.37 5.10
CA ALA A 144 -13.44 -17.79 4.83
C ALA A 144 -13.10 -18.60 6.10
N GLY A 145 -12.88 -17.93 7.25
CA GLY A 145 -12.37 -18.59 8.46
C GLY A 145 -10.95 -19.13 8.31
N ALA A 146 -10.17 -18.57 7.37
CA ALA A 146 -8.83 -19.00 7.05
C ALA A 146 -7.76 -18.13 7.74
N ASP A 147 -6.60 -18.71 7.99
CA ASP A 147 -5.42 -17.95 8.43
C ASP A 147 -4.96 -16.99 7.31
N PRO A 148 -4.74 -15.69 7.58
CA PRO A 148 -4.37 -14.71 6.55
C PRO A 148 -3.07 -15.00 5.79
N LEU A 149 -2.07 -15.62 6.42
CA LEU A 149 -0.82 -16.01 5.75
C LEU A 149 -1.08 -17.21 4.84
N GLN A 150 -1.72 -18.26 5.36
CA GLN A 150 -2.04 -19.45 4.57
C GLN A 150 -2.98 -19.12 3.41
N PHE A 151 -3.97 -18.25 3.64
CA PHE A 151 -4.89 -17.78 2.61
C PHE A 151 -4.15 -17.15 1.43
N ARG A 152 -3.12 -16.34 1.68
CA ARG A 152 -2.27 -15.79 0.61
C ARG A 152 -1.48 -16.88 -0.11
N LEU A 153 -0.86 -17.79 0.64
CA LEU A 153 -0.07 -18.91 0.10
C LEU A 153 -0.89 -19.83 -0.81
N ASP A 154 -2.16 -20.03 -0.49
CA ASP A 154 -3.06 -20.87 -1.27
C ASP A 154 -3.48 -20.17 -2.58
N HIS A 155 -3.46 -18.84 -2.65
CA HIS A 155 -3.88 -18.06 -3.82
C HIS A 155 -2.68 -17.59 -4.68
N LEU A 156 -1.55 -18.27 -4.61
CA LEU A 156 -0.40 -18.01 -5.48
C LEU A 156 -0.47 -18.84 -6.77
N SER A 157 0.14 -18.34 -7.84
CA SER A 157 0.36 -19.11 -9.07
C SER A 157 1.51 -20.11 -8.91
N ASP A 158 1.52 -21.17 -9.71
CA ASP A 158 2.63 -22.15 -9.73
C ASP A 158 3.81 -21.73 -10.62
N ASP A 159 3.80 -20.50 -11.14
CA ASP A 159 4.85 -19.96 -12.00
C ASP A 159 6.09 -19.49 -11.21
N LYS A 160 7.05 -18.90 -11.92
CA LYS A 160 8.29 -18.40 -11.30
C LYS A 160 8.02 -17.33 -10.24
N ASP A 161 7.09 -16.41 -10.50
CA ASP A 161 6.82 -15.30 -9.59
C ASP A 161 6.02 -15.77 -8.38
N GLY A 162 5.06 -16.67 -8.57
CA GLY A 162 4.34 -17.30 -7.47
C GLY A 162 5.25 -18.11 -6.53
N ARG A 163 6.25 -18.82 -7.06
CA ARG A 163 7.27 -19.50 -6.23
C ARG A 163 8.16 -18.53 -5.45
N ARG A 164 8.54 -17.40 -6.03
CA ARG A 164 9.30 -16.34 -5.31
C ARG A 164 8.44 -15.70 -4.22
N THR A 165 7.17 -15.43 -4.52
CA THR A 165 6.23 -14.87 -3.54
C THR A 165 5.98 -15.83 -2.39
N ARG A 166 5.86 -17.13 -2.67
CA ARG A 166 5.78 -18.17 -1.64
C ARG A 166 6.97 -18.10 -0.69
N ALA A 167 8.20 -18.10 -1.23
CA ALA A 167 9.40 -18.05 -0.42
C ALA A 167 9.47 -16.80 0.48
N VAL A 168 9.04 -15.63 -0.04
CA VAL A 168 9.00 -14.39 0.75
C VAL A 168 7.94 -14.43 1.85
N LEU A 169 6.76 -14.99 1.58
CA LEU A 169 5.69 -15.15 2.58
C LEU A 169 6.06 -16.15 3.67
N GLU A 170 6.67 -17.29 3.30
CA GLU A 170 7.17 -18.28 4.25
C GLU A 170 8.28 -17.67 5.12
N ALA A 171 9.24 -16.97 4.51
CA ALA A 171 10.33 -16.31 5.24
C ALA A 171 9.83 -15.24 6.24
N VAL A 172 8.84 -14.42 5.88
CA VAL A 172 8.29 -13.43 6.83
C VAL A 172 7.45 -14.10 7.93
N GLY A 173 6.78 -15.20 7.61
CA GLY A 173 6.05 -16.02 8.57
C GLY A 173 6.97 -16.61 9.63
N GLU A 174 8.09 -17.18 9.21
CA GLU A 174 9.15 -17.69 10.10
C GLU A 174 9.78 -16.56 10.93
N LEU A 175 10.21 -15.47 10.27
CA LEU A 175 10.89 -14.34 10.92
C LEU A 175 10.02 -13.65 11.99
N SER A 176 8.70 -13.61 11.77
CA SER A 176 7.74 -13.00 12.70
C SER A 176 7.26 -13.94 13.81
N GLY A 177 7.60 -15.22 13.73
CA GLY A 177 7.02 -16.25 14.59
C GLY A 177 5.50 -16.34 14.41
N TRP A 178 4.98 -16.26 13.18
CA TRP A 178 3.54 -16.15 12.88
C TRP A 178 2.68 -17.21 13.61
N GLN A 179 3.16 -18.45 13.68
CA GLN A 179 2.48 -19.57 14.33
C GLN A 179 2.53 -19.53 15.87
N GLU A 180 3.36 -18.66 16.45
CA GLU A 180 3.42 -18.47 17.90
C GLU A 180 2.29 -17.56 18.37
N THR A 181 1.71 -17.84 19.53
CA THR A 181 0.72 -16.95 20.14
C THR A 181 1.39 -15.61 20.47
N PRO A 182 0.89 -14.47 19.95
CA PRO A 182 1.40 -13.15 20.30
C PRO A 182 1.29 -12.90 21.81
N ALA A 183 2.15 -12.01 22.34
CA ALA A 183 2.05 -11.60 23.73
C ALA A 183 0.65 -11.00 24.05
N ALA A 184 0.18 -11.18 25.29
CA ALA A 184 -1.15 -10.75 25.69
C ALA A 184 -1.44 -9.29 25.32
N GLY A 185 -2.59 -9.05 24.68
CA GLY A 185 -3.00 -7.73 24.21
C GLY A 185 -2.36 -7.27 22.89
N ARG A 186 -1.59 -8.14 22.22
CA ARG A 186 -1.02 -7.87 20.89
C ARG A 186 -1.68 -8.70 19.81
N ALA A 187 -1.63 -8.21 18.58
CA ALA A 187 -2.12 -8.86 17.38
C ALA A 187 -1.07 -8.71 16.25
N ARG A 188 -1.13 -9.61 15.26
CA ARG A 188 -0.28 -9.55 14.07
C ARG A 188 -1.13 -9.38 12.82
N GLY A 189 -0.66 -8.56 11.90
CA GLY A 189 -1.22 -8.42 10.55
C GLY A 189 -0.14 -8.65 9.51
N ILE A 190 -0.51 -9.16 8.35
CA ILE A 190 0.40 -9.47 7.24
C ILE A 190 -0.05 -8.76 5.98
N ALA A 191 0.89 -8.26 5.19
CA ALA A 191 0.62 -7.72 3.86
C ALA A 191 1.80 -8.00 2.93
N MET A 192 1.51 -8.13 1.63
CA MET A 192 2.54 -8.27 0.61
C MET A 192 2.34 -7.32 -0.56
N CYS A 193 3.42 -7.02 -1.27
CA CYS A 193 3.36 -6.24 -2.50
C CYS A 193 4.44 -6.70 -3.47
N THR A 194 4.17 -6.47 -4.76
CA THR A 194 5.15 -6.71 -5.83
C THR A 194 5.26 -5.44 -6.67
N ASP A 195 6.50 -4.98 -6.87
CA ASP A 195 6.78 -3.83 -7.73
C ASP A 195 8.06 -4.05 -8.56
N VAL A 196 7.95 -3.89 -9.89
CA VAL A 196 9.07 -4.09 -10.84
C VAL A 196 9.84 -5.39 -10.58
N GLY A 197 9.12 -6.48 -10.29
CA GLY A 197 9.72 -7.79 -10.04
C GLY A 197 10.39 -7.96 -8.67
N THR A 198 10.34 -6.94 -7.81
CA THR A 198 10.69 -7.05 -6.38
C THR A 198 9.45 -7.40 -5.58
N ILE A 199 9.53 -8.45 -4.77
CA ILE A 199 8.46 -8.91 -3.89
C ILE A 199 8.84 -8.57 -2.46
N VAL A 200 7.90 -8.02 -1.69
CA VAL A 200 8.10 -7.69 -0.28
C VAL A 200 6.88 -8.17 0.51
N ALA A 201 7.11 -8.81 1.65
CA ALA A 201 6.06 -9.10 2.61
C ALA A 201 6.47 -8.58 4.00
N GLN A 202 5.48 -8.13 4.76
CA GLN A 202 5.67 -7.58 6.09
C GLN A 202 4.64 -8.14 7.07
N VAL A 203 5.09 -8.43 8.29
CA VAL A 203 4.23 -8.75 9.43
C VAL A 203 4.45 -7.69 10.50
N ALA A 204 3.38 -7.01 10.89
CA ALA A 204 3.39 -6.01 11.96
C ALA A 204 2.73 -6.57 13.22
N GLU A 205 3.43 -6.54 14.36
CA GLU A 205 2.87 -6.84 15.67
C GLU A 205 2.49 -5.53 16.37
N ILE A 206 1.21 -5.40 16.71
CA ILE A 206 0.62 -4.16 17.24
C ILE A 206 -0.19 -4.42 18.52
N SER A 207 -0.37 -3.39 19.33
CA SER A 207 -1.40 -3.35 20.39
C SER A 207 -2.21 -2.07 20.32
N LEU A 208 -3.43 -2.11 20.84
CA LEU A 208 -4.27 -0.93 21.03
C LEU A 208 -4.29 -0.53 22.50
N ASP A 209 -3.86 0.69 22.81
CA ASP A 209 -4.15 1.29 24.10
C ASP A 209 -5.64 1.63 24.15
N GLN A 210 -6.40 0.87 24.95
CA GLN A 210 -7.85 1.02 25.07
C GLN A 210 -8.27 2.37 25.69
N ALA A 211 -7.41 3.00 26.49
CA ALA A 211 -7.73 4.26 27.14
C ALA A 211 -7.54 5.45 26.19
N SER A 212 -6.46 5.45 25.41
CA SER A 212 -6.13 6.54 24.49
C SER A 212 -6.57 6.31 23.04
N GLY A 213 -6.90 5.07 22.67
CA GLY A 213 -7.15 4.65 21.30
C GLY A 213 -5.90 4.65 20.41
N GLN A 214 -4.69 4.73 20.99
CA GLN A 214 -3.44 4.73 20.24
C GLN A 214 -3.02 3.31 19.83
N ILE A 215 -2.63 3.16 18.57
CA ILE A 215 -2.02 1.93 18.05
C ILE A 215 -0.52 2.01 18.29
N ILE A 216 0.03 1.01 18.96
CA ILE A 216 1.46 0.88 19.26
C ILE A 216 2.02 -0.25 18.41
N VAL A 217 3.06 0.03 17.64
CA VAL A 217 3.79 -0.98 16.85
C VAL A 217 4.97 -1.49 17.67
N HIS A 218 4.99 -2.79 17.96
CA HIS A 218 6.04 -3.43 18.76
C HIS A 218 7.16 -3.97 17.87
N ASN A 219 6.80 -4.58 16.75
CA ASN A 219 7.75 -5.17 15.82
C ASN A 219 7.20 -5.14 14.39
N VAL A 220 8.10 -5.05 13.40
CA VAL A 220 7.80 -5.26 11.99
C VAL A 220 8.85 -6.20 11.41
N ALA A 221 8.44 -7.43 11.11
CA ALA A 221 9.24 -8.36 10.33
C ALA A 221 9.03 -8.06 8.85
N ALA A 222 10.11 -8.10 8.06
CA ALA A 222 10.05 -7.87 6.63
C ALA A 222 10.96 -8.86 5.90
N ALA A 223 10.41 -9.51 4.88
CA ALA A 223 11.16 -10.32 3.92
C ALA A 223 10.99 -9.73 2.52
N MET A 224 12.02 -9.83 1.69
CA MET A 224 11.98 -9.36 0.31
C MET A 224 12.84 -10.20 -0.62
N ASP A 225 12.40 -10.29 -1.88
CA ASP A 225 13.17 -10.81 -3.00
C ASP A 225 13.26 -9.71 -4.06
N CYS A 226 14.43 -9.09 -4.18
CA CYS A 226 14.75 -8.06 -5.18
C CYS A 226 15.61 -8.59 -6.35
N GLY A 227 15.76 -9.92 -6.48
CA GLY A 227 16.68 -10.55 -7.42
C GLY A 227 18.13 -10.52 -6.91
N LEU A 228 19.06 -10.07 -7.75
CA LEU A 228 20.49 -10.04 -7.39
C LEU A 228 20.79 -8.87 -6.44
N THR A 229 21.06 -9.20 -5.19
CA THR A 229 21.54 -8.22 -4.20
C THR A 229 23.00 -7.87 -4.45
N VAL A 230 23.26 -6.64 -4.91
CA VAL A 230 24.63 -6.15 -5.20
C VAL A 230 25.40 -5.81 -3.93
N ASN A 231 24.71 -5.31 -2.89
CA ASN A 231 25.31 -4.98 -1.61
C ASN A 231 24.38 -5.43 -0.47
N PRO A 232 24.63 -6.59 0.14
CA PRO A 232 23.77 -7.10 1.21
C PRO A 232 23.82 -6.24 2.49
N ASP A 233 24.89 -5.46 2.69
CA ASP A 233 25.10 -4.68 3.91
C ASP A 233 24.52 -3.25 3.84
N ALA A 234 24.08 -2.79 2.67
CA ALA A 234 23.51 -1.47 2.48
C ALA A 234 22.14 -1.53 1.81
N PRO A 235 21.02 -1.08 2.40
CA PRO A 235 20.66 -0.87 3.80
C PRO A 235 19.42 -1.73 4.18
N ALA A 236 19.58 -2.68 5.10
CA ALA A 236 18.44 -3.23 5.85
C ALA A 236 18.27 -2.41 7.14
N PRO A 237 17.14 -1.70 7.35
CA PRO A 237 16.93 -0.94 8.59
C PRO A 237 16.78 -1.91 9.77
N ARG A 238 17.89 -2.31 10.41
CA ARG A 238 17.95 -3.24 11.57
C ARG A 238 16.90 -4.37 11.49
N SER A 239 16.67 -4.96 10.33
CA SER A 239 16.00 -6.26 10.25
C SER A 239 17.10 -7.30 10.43
N ARG A 240 16.90 -8.26 11.33
CA ARG A 240 17.76 -9.45 11.40
C ARG A 240 17.65 -10.14 10.05
N ALA A 241 18.70 -10.07 9.25
CA ALA A 241 18.88 -10.97 8.13
C ALA A 241 19.17 -12.36 8.73
N MET A 242 18.36 -13.35 8.36
CA MET A 242 18.72 -14.77 8.46
C MET A 242 19.28 -15.21 7.11
#